data_AF-A0A6A6WRS4-F1
#
_entry.id   AF-A0A6A6WRS4-F1
#
_cell.length_a   1.000
_cell.length_b   1.000
_cell.length_c   1.000
_cell.angle_alpha   90.00
_cell.angle_beta   90.00
_cell.angle_gamma   90.00
#
_symmetry.space_group_name_H-M   'P 1'
#
loop_
_entity.id
_entity.type
_entity.pdbx_description
1 polymer ?
#
loop_
_entity_poly.entity_id
_entity_poly.type
_entity_poly.pdbx_seq_one_letter_code
_entity_poly.pdbx_strand_id
1 'polypeptide(L)'
;MCMYENVRGTPLAVVHLKGLRQMIDLRGGINNLPIDQGQHLSEMAFLQDMMHASCSNVPPVMFDICPPVLRDTRRSGLECWYPQSPLRVLNDTGFLRPTLEPQSSFEILNDAFDSFEMLCIEAFDPETASDEAEIFQNRLDKIWTRLEKCEGNTSDEVPLTNRERAEHAIRVAARIHFRAVTLKIQHEDEVNRNDLMTLHGILRKIDLRFWKVAHYVYLWVLLTGGAASCKHSNVRPYFVSEIMRLGLSIGLFDWQSFRQPMGNFLWLQHFLRREACSLHREQVDVSG
;
A
#
# COMPACT_ATOMS: atom_id res chain seq x y z
N MET A 1 -7.40 3.63 -22.85
CA MET A 1 -8.77 3.61 -22.28
C MET A 1 -8.81 3.11 -20.84
N CYS A 2 -8.24 1.94 -20.49
CA CYS A 2 -8.31 1.40 -19.12
C CYS A 2 -7.79 2.35 -18.02
N MET A 3 -6.67 3.05 -18.25
CA MET A 3 -6.11 3.99 -17.28
C MET A 3 -7.05 5.16 -16.94
N TYR A 4 -7.73 5.70 -17.95
CA TYR A 4 -8.67 6.81 -17.77
C TYR A 4 -9.89 6.37 -16.94
N GLU A 5 -10.45 5.20 -17.27
CA GLU A 5 -11.54 4.60 -16.49
C GLU A 5 -11.10 4.28 -15.06
N ASN A 6 -9.85 3.85 -14.88
CA ASN A 6 -9.26 3.65 -13.55
C ASN A 6 -9.21 4.93 -12.76
N VAL A 7 -8.80 6.06 -13.33
CA VAL A 7 -8.80 7.36 -12.65
C VAL A 7 -10.22 7.78 -12.26
N ARG A 8 -11.19 7.59 -13.17
CA ARG A 8 -12.60 7.90 -12.91
C ARG A 8 -13.28 6.96 -11.92
N GLY A 9 -12.75 5.75 -11.72
CA GLY A 9 -13.35 4.73 -10.87
C GLY A 9 -14.62 4.13 -11.46
N THR A 10 -14.73 4.04 -12.78
CA THR A 10 -15.91 3.47 -13.43
C THR A 10 -15.83 1.94 -13.47
N PRO A 11 -16.98 1.24 -13.52
CA PRO A 11 -16.99 -0.22 -13.69
C PRO A 11 -16.42 -0.67 -15.05
N LEU A 12 -16.28 0.25 -16.02
CA LEU A 12 -15.69 -0.05 -17.34
C LEU A 12 -14.21 -0.44 -17.25
N ALA A 13 -13.51 -0.05 -16.19
CA ALA A 13 -12.14 -0.49 -15.93
C ALA A 13 -12.04 -2.03 -15.90
N VAL A 14 -12.97 -2.69 -15.21
CA VAL A 14 -13.00 -4.17 -15.12
C VAL A 14 -13.28 -4.80 -16.47
N VAL A 15 -14.18 -4.22 -17.27
CA VAL A 15 -14.50 -4.71 -18.62
C VAL A 15 -13.25 -4.64 -19.52
N HIS A 16 -12.52 -3.53 -19.48
CA HIS A 16 -11.28 -3.38 -20.23
C HIS A 16 -10.19 -4.36 -19.76
N LEU A 17 -10.02 -4.57 -18.45
CA LEU A 17 -9.05 -5.51 -17.91
C LEU A 17 -9.38 -6.95 -18.31
N LYS A 18 -10.65 -7.37 -18.24
CA LYS A 18 -11.09 -8.69 -18.71
C LYS A 18 -10.86 -8.89 -20.21
N GLY A 19 -11.17 -7.88 -21.02
CA GLY A 19 -10.90 -7.92 -22.46
C GLY A 19 -9.40 -8.03 -22.76
N LEU A 20 -8.56 -7.28 -22.04
CA LEU A 20 -7.11 -7.39 -22.15
C LEU A 20 -6.61 -8.78 -21.76
N ARG A 21 -7.15 -9.36 -20.68
CA ARG A 21 -6.79 -10.71 -20.24
C ARG A 21 -7.10 -11.75 -21.32
N GLN A 22 -8.31 -11.69 -21.90
CA GLN A 22 -8.70 -12.57 -23.00
C GLN A 22 -7.78 -12.43 -24.22
N MET A 23 -7.37 -11.21 -24.58
CA MET A 23 -6.42 -11.01 -25.68
C MET A 23 -5.04 -11.63 -25.40
N ILE A 24 -4.57 -11.56 -24.15
CA ILE A 24 -3.32 -12.21 -23.72
C ILE A 24 -3.47 -13.74 -23.76
N ASP A 25 -4.58 -14.28 -23.25
CA ASP A 25 -4.84 -15.72 -23.25
C ASP A 25 -4.95 -16.28 -24.68
N LEU A 26 -5.57 -15.55 -25.62
CA LEU A 26 -5.63 -15.91 -27.04
C LEU A 26 -4.25 -16.00 -27.71
N ARG A 27 -3.22 -15.34 -27.15
CA ARG A 27 -1.82 -15.45 -27.60
C ARG A 27 -1.06 -16.57 -26.90
N GLY A 28 -1.75 -17.45 -26.18
CA GLY A 28 -1.15 -18.52 -25.38
C GLY A 28 -0.75 -18.08 -23.98
N GLY A 29 -1.17 -16.90 -23.53
CA GLY A 29 -0.83 -16.36 -22.21
C GLY A 29 0.40 -15.45 -22.22
N ILE A 30 0.68 -14.85 -21.07
CA ILE A 30 1.64 -13.74 -20.94
C ILE A 30 3.08 -14.13 -21.25
N ASN A 31 3.43 -15.40 -21.02
CA ASN A 31 4.76 -15.96 -21.28
C ASN A 31 5.00 -16.25 -22.77
N ASN A 32 3.95 -16.21 -23.60
CA ASN A 32 4.03 -16.47 -25.05
C ASN A 32 4.09 -15.17 -25.87
N LEU A 33 4.20 -14.02 -25.22
CA LEU A 33 4.43 -12.75 -25.90
C LEU A 33 5.89 -12.65 -26.37
N PRO A 34 6.18 -11.99 -27.52
CA PRO A 34 7.54 -11.81 -28.04
C PRO A 34 8.46 -11.19 -26.98
N ILE A 35 9.69 -11.68 -26.83
CA ILE A 35 10.60 -11.27 -25.73
C ILE A 35 10.89 -9.75 -25.75
N ASP A 36 10.93 -9.15 -26.93
CA ASP A 36 11.25 -7.74 -27.16
C ASP A 36 10.12 -6.76 -26.79
N GLN A 37 8.85 -7.20 -26.82
CA GLN A 37 7.68 -6.34 -26.57
C GLN A 37 6.76 -6.88 -25.46
N GLY A 38 6.81 -8.18 -25.23
CA GLY A 38 5.96 -8.92 -24.32
C GLY A 38 6.21 -8.61 -22.87
N GLN A 39 7.47 -8.37 -22.49
CA GLN A 39 7.80 -7.98 -21.13
C GLN A 39 7.14 -6.64 -20.77
N HIS A 40 7.35 -5.57 -21.54
CA HIS A 40 6.74 -4.28 -21.26
C HIS A 40 5.20 -4.32 -21.32
N LEU A 41 4.63 -5.05 -22.28
CA LEU A 41 3.18 -5.22 -22.34
C LEU A 41 2.63 -5.92 -21.10
N SER A 42 3.34 -6.94 -20.61
CA SER A 42 2.97 -7.69 -19.40
C SER A 42 3.04 -6.83 -18.14
N GLU A 43 4.12 -6.09 -17.96
CA GLU A 43 4.33 -5.19 -16.81
C GLU A 43 3.28 -4.08 -16.81
N MET A 44 2.97 -3.52 -17.98
CA MET A 44 1.91 -2.52 -18.13
C MET A 44 0.52 -3.08 -17.82
N ALA A 45 0.21 -4.30 -18.27
CA ALA A 45 -1.06 -4.96 -17.97
C ALA A 45 -1.20 -5.21 -16.47
N PHE A 46 -0.14 -5.72 -15.83
CA PHE A 46 -0.10 -5.93 -14.39
C PHE A 46 -0.18 -4.63 -13.61
N LEU A 47 0.52 -3.57 -14.01
CA LEU A 47 0.45 -2.27 -13.34
C LEU A 47 -0.99 -1.73 -13.33
N GLN A 48 -1.68 -1.79 -14.46
CA GLN A 48 -3.07 -1.33 -14.56
C GLN A 48 -4.02 -2.13 -13.66
N ASP A 49 -3.84 -3.44 -13.61
CA ASP A 49 -4.66 -4.34 -12.80
C ASP A 49 -4.36 -4.17 -11.30
N MET A 50 -3.08 -4.10 -10.91
CA MET A 50 -2.66 -3.86 -9.53
C MET A 50 -3.16 -2.51 -8.99
N MET A 51 -3.09 -1.45 -9.81
CA MET A 51 -3.65 -0.14 -9.46
C MET A 51 -5.17 -0.18 -9.28
N HIS A 52 -5.86 -0.86 -10.20
CA HIS A 52 -7.32 -0.98 -10.13
C HIS A 52 -7.74 -1.71 -8.84
N ALA A 53 -7.13 -2.87 -8.62
CA ALA A 53 -7.36 -3.72 -7.47
C ALA A 53 -7.08 -2.96 -6.16
N SER A 54 -5.96 -2.23 -6.08
CA SER A 54 -5.58 -1.51 -4.86
C SER A 54 -6.52 -0.36 -4.52
N CYS A 55 -6.93 0.43 -5.52
CA CYS A 55 -7.74 1.63 -5.30
C CYS A 55 -9.26 1.39 -5.36
N SER A 56 -9.69 0.18 -5.70
CA SER A 56 -11.11 -0.17 -5.80
C SER A 56 -11.50 -1.30 -4.84
N ASN A 57 -10.55 -1.76 -4.01
CA ASN A 57 -10.70 -2.87 -3.08
C ASN A 57 -11.31 -4.13 -3.73
N VAL A 58 -10.85 -4.47 -4.94
CA VAL A 58 -11.29 -5.67 -5.67
C VAL A 58 -10.12 -6.63 -5.91
N PRO A 59 -10.38 -7.93 -6.13
CA PRO A 59 -9.34 -8.85 -6.57
C PRO A 59 -8.77 -8.45 -7.95
N PRO A 60 -7.46 -8.65 -8.19
CA PRO A 60 -6.86 -8.51 -9.51
C PRO A 60 -7.43 -9.54 -10.50
N VAL A 61 -7.45 -9.19 -11.78
CA VAL A 61 -7.96 -10.02 -12.87
C VAL A 61 -6.84 -10.83 -13.56
N MET A 62 -5.61 -10.32 -13.53
CA MET A 62 -4.50 -10.82 -14.34
C MET A 62 -3.62 -11.83 -13.61
N PHE A 63 -3.64 -11.87 -12.28
CA PHE A 63 -2.75 -12.71 -11.50
C PHE A 63 -3.40 -13.08 -10.16
N ASP A 64 -2.93 -14.17 -9.57
CA ASP A 64 -3.33 -14.58 -8.23
C ASP A 64 -2.53 -13.84 -7.17
N ILE A 65 -3.20 -13.51 -6.06
CA ILE A 65 -2.56 -12.88 -4.90
C ILE A 65 -1.75 -13.94 -4.16
N CYS A 66 -0.43 -13.74 -4.08
CA CYS A 66 0.47 -14.60 -3.32
C CYS A 66 0.55 -14.15 -1.84
N PRO A 67 0.97 -15.06 -0.93
CA PRO A 67 1.43 -14.68 0.40
C PRO A 67 2.49 -13.57 0.36
N PRO A 68 2.50 -12.66 1.35
CA PRO A 68 3.40 -11.52 1.35
C PRO A 68 4.83 -11.97 1.56
N VAL A 69 5.76 -11.36 0.83
CA VAL A 69 7.21 -11.54 1.02
C VAL A 69 7.74 -10.24 1.61
N LEU A 70 7.86 -10.19 2.93
CA LEU A 70 8.25 -8.97 3.65
C LEU A 70 9.76 -8.71 3.62
N ARG A 71 10.57 -9.77 3.61
CA ARG A 71 12.02 -9.71 3.70
C ARG A 71 12.65 -10.36 2.48
N ASP A 72 13.43 -9.58 1.71
CA ASP A 72 14.12 -10.11 0.53
C ASP A 72 15.40 -10.88 0.94
N THR A 73 15.52 -12.13 0.49
CA THR A 73 16.68 -13.01 0.74
C THR A 73 17.65 -13.05 -0.45
N ARG A 74 17.34 -12.38 -1.56
CA ARG A 74 18.10 -12.47 -2.81
C ARG A 74 19.25 -11.45 -2.87
N ARG A 75 20.44 -11.90 -2.44
CA ARG A 75 21.81 -11.48 -2.88
C ARG A 75 22.38 -10.09 -2.52
N SER A 76 23.66 -10.16 -2.15
CA SER A 76 24.69 -9.11 -2.29
C SER A 76 24.99 -8.80 -3.76
N GLY A 77 24.71 -7.57 -4.18
CA GLY A 77 25.09 -6.99 -5.46
C GLY A 77 24.97 -5.47 -5.36
N LEU A 78 25.90 -4.73 -5.97
CA LEU A 78 25.99 -3.27 -5.94
C LEU A 78 24.81 -2.60 -6.66
N GLU A 79 23.64 -2.56 -6.01
CA GLU A 79 22.63 -1.51 -6.23
C GLU A 79 22.10 -1.11 -4.85
N CYS A 80 22.88 -0.25 -4.19
CA CYS A 80 22.36 0.55 -3.10
C CYS A 80 21.18 1.40 -3.60
N TRP A 81 20.42 1.89 -2.63
CA TRP A 81 19.49 3.03 -2.65
C TRP A 81 18.03 2.62 -2.34
N TYR A 82 17.78 2.60 -1.01
CA TYR A 82 16.51 2.72 -0.27
C TYR A 82 15.69 1.45 0.00
N PRO A 83 15.82 0.82 1.20
CA PRO A 83 14.63 0.33 1.89
C PRO A 83 13.85 1.55 2.41
N GLN A 84 12.53 1.54 2.52
CA GLN A 84 11.85 1.31 3.81
C GLN A 84 10.36 1.58 3.63
N SER A 85 9.73 0.85 2.70
CA SER A 85 8.27 0.80 2.69
C SER A 85 7.80 0.00 3.91
N PRO A 86 6.73 0.41 4.60
CA PRO A 86 6.04 -0.48 5.56
C PRO A 86 5.56 -1.81 4.96
N LEU A 87 5.64 -1.96 3.63
CA LEU A 87 5.28 -3.17 2.89
C LEU A 87 6.47 -4.08 2.54
N ARG A 88 7.72 -3.65 2.72
CA ARG A 88 8.92 -4.46 2.39
C ARG A 88 10.18 -3.94 3.08
N VAL A 89 10.95 -4.86 3.65
CA VAL A 89 12.32 -4.66 4.14
C VAL A 89 13.31 -5.38 3.21
N LEU A 90 14.34 -4.66 2.77
CA LEU A 90 15.50 -5.27 2.11
C LEU A 90 16.49 -5.69 3.20
N ASN A 91 16.86 -6.98 3.27
CA ASN A 91 17.83 -7.45 4.26
C ASN A 91 19.26 -6.98 3.89
N ASP A 92 19.57 -5.71 4.14
CA ASP A 92 20.93 -5.19 4.11
C ASP A 92 21.26 -4.60 5.48
N THR A 93 22.46 -4.90 5.97
CA THR A 93 23.05 -4.36 7.20
C THR A 93 23.16 -2.83 7.19
N GLY A 94 22.98 -2.21 6.01
CA GLY A 94 22.87 -0.77 5.78
C GLY A 94 21.60 -0.07 6.30
N PHE A 95 20.67 -0.79 6.94
CA PHE A 95 19.49 -0.20 7.61
C PHE A 95 19.80 0.89 8.65
N LEU A 96 21.07 1.02 9.07
CA LEU A 96 21.55 1.99 10.05
C LEU A 96 21.76 3.41 9.50
N ARG A 97 21.54 3.68 8.20
CA ARG A 97 21.62 5.04 7.64
C ARG A 97 20.36 5.42 6.89
N PRO A 98 19.29 5.86 7.59
CA PRO A 98 18.20 6.55 6.93
C PRO A 98 18.77 7.72 6.14
N THR A 99 18.25 7.97 4.94
CA THR A 99 18.50 9.24 4.31
C THR A 99 18.02 10.38 5.17
N LEU A 100 18.71 11.52 5.07
CA LEU A 100 18.46 12.73 5.86
C LEU A 100 17.00 13.21 5.83
N GLU A 101 16.24 12.88 4.78
CA GLU A 101 14.91 13.45 4.55
C GLU A 101 13.78 12.84 5.40
N PRO A 102 13.54 11.51 5.46
CA PRO A 102 12.50 10.94 6.33
C PRO A 102 13.01 10.43 7.69
N GLN A 103 14.24 10.75 8.12
CA GLN A 103 14.84 10.20 9.35
C GLN A 103 13.96 10.40 10.61
N SER A 104 13.24 11.52 10.68
CA SER A 104 12.28 11.85 11.76
C SER A 104 11.02 10.99 11.75
N SER A 105 10.68 10.35 10.63
CA SER A 105 9.55 9.42 10.49
C SER A 105 9.96 7.95 10.59
N PHE A 106 11.24 7.66 10.83
CA PHE A 106 11.76 6.29 10.85
C PHE A 106 10.99 5.39 11.82
N GLU A 107 10.75 5.86 13.05
CA GLU A 107 10.02 5.10 14.06
C GLU A 107 8.59 4.77 13.60
N ILE A 108 7.89 5.71 12.96
CA ILE A 108 6.53 5.50 12.45
C ILE A 108 6.51 4.48 11.30
N LEU A 109 7.50 4.55 10.41
CA LEU A 109 7.63 3.59 9.31
C LEU A 109 7.95 2.19 9.82
N ASN A 110 8.82 2.09 10.84
CA ASN A 110 9.14 0.83 11.50
C ASN A 110 7.91 0.23 12.21
N ASP A 111 7.17 1.04 12.95
CA ASP A 111 5.92 0.60 13.58
C ASP A 111 4.89 0.08 12.57
N ALA A 112 4.75 0.77 11.43
CA ALA A 112 3.85 0.36 10.37
C ALA A 112 4.29 -0.98 9.74
N PHE A 113 5.60 -1.20 9.59
CA PHE A 113 6.13 -2.50 9.17
C PHE A 113 5.90 -3.59 10.22
N ASP A 114 6.26 -3.34 11.47
CA ASP A 114 6.16 -4.31 12.57
C ASP A 114 4.71 -4.75 12.78
N SER A 115 3.75 -3.82 12.73
CA SER A 115 2.32 -4.14 12.81
C SER A 115 1.82 -5.00 11.65
N PHE A 116 2.32 -4.76 10.44
CA PHE A 116 2.01 -5.62 9.29
C PHE A 116 2.69 -7.00 9.38
N GLU A 117 3.92 -7.08 9.89
CA GLU A 117 4.62 -8.33 10.13
C GLU A 117 3.92 -9.17 11.21
N MET A 118 3.49 -8.57 12.32
CA MET A 118 2.70 -9.24 13.36
C MET A 118 1.40 -9.84 12.78
N LEU A 119 0.68 -9.09 11.94
CA LEU A 119 -0.49 -9.61 11.24
C LEU A 119 -0.17 -10.80 10.33
N CYS A 120 0.98 -10.78 9.65
CA CYS A 120 1.41 -11.91 8.83
C CYS A 120 1.71 -13.13 9.70
N ILE A 121 2.34 -12.96 10.87
CA ILE A 121 2.57 -14.05 11.82
C ILE A 121 1.22 -14.62 12.28
N GLU A 122 0.26 -13.79 12.69
CA GLU A 122 -1.09 -14.24 13.04
C GLU A 122 -1.75 -15.07 11.94
N ALA A 123 -1.57 -14.67 10.67
CA ALA A 123 -2.22 -15.32 9.53
C ALA A 123 -1.55 -16.63 9.09
N PHE A 124 -0.24 -16.78 9.26
CA PHE A 124 0.54 -17.92 8.74
C PHE A 124 1.12 -18.84 9.82
N ASP A 125 1.26 -18.35 11.04
CA ASP A 125 1.80 -19.07 12.20
C ASP A 125 1.02 -18.70 13.49
N PRO A 126 -0.23 -19.21 13.61
CA PRO A 126 -1.11 -18.87 14.72
C PRO A 126 -0.61 -19.41 16.08
N GLU A 127 0.26 -20.44 16.08
CA GLU A 127 0.87 -20.96 17.32
C GLU A 127 1.84 -19.93 17.90
N THR A 128 2.78 -19.44 17.09
CA THR A 128 3.70 -18.37 17.49
C THR A 128 2.93 -17.10 17.88
N ALA A 129 1.90 -16.74 17.13
CA ALA A 129 1.08 -15.58 17.45
C ALA A 129 0.35 -15.70 18.81
N SER A 130 -0.12 -16.91 19.15
CA SER A 130 -0.75 -17.19 20.44
C SER A 130 0.26 -17.11 21.58
N ASP A 131 1.46 -17.66 21.39
CA ASP A 131 2.53 -17.64 22.39
C ASP A 131 3.05 -16.21 22.66
N GLU A 132 3.09 -15.36 21.62
CA GLU A 132 3.55 -13.98 21.70
C GLU A 132 2.43 -12.94 21.88
N ALA A 133 1.18 -13.35 22.10
CA ALA A 133 0.01 -12.46 22.08
C ALA A 133 0.13 -11.25 23.02
N GLU A 134 0.61 -11.45 24.25
CA GLU A 134 0.81 -10.35 25.21
C GLU A 134 1.89 -9.36 24.73
N ILE A 135 2.95 -9.87 24.09
CA ILE A 135 4.04 -9.04 23.56
C ILE A 135 3.52 -8.22 22.37
N PHE A 136 2.73 -8.83 21.49
CA PHE A 136 2.12 -8.15 20.34
C PHE A 136 1.18 -7.05 20.81
N GLN A 137 0.30 -7.34 21.77
CA GLN A 137 -0.62 -6.32 22.32
C GLN A 137 0.15 -5.13 22.92
N ASN A 138 1.15 -5.40 23.75
CA ASN A 138 2.00 -4.35 24.34
C ASN A 138 2.73 -3.50 23.29
N ARG A 139 3.13 -4.08 22.15
CA ARG A 139 3.74 -3.34 21.03
C ARG A 139 2.71 -2.49 20.33
N LEU A 140 1.54 -3.05 20.00
CA LEU A 140 0.45 -2.35 19.33
C LEU A 140 -0.03 -1.14 20.14
N ASP A 141 -0.16 -1.27 21.46
CA ASP A 141 -0.56 -0.17 22.35
C ASP A 141 0.48 0.97 22.36
N LYS A 142 1.77 0.64 22.33
CA LYS A 142 2.86 1.62 22.23
C LYS A 142 2.84 2.35 20.88
N ILE A 143 2.64 1.61 19.80
CA ILE A 143 2.51 2.17 18.45
C ILE A 143 1.34 3.15 18.40
N TRP A 144 0.17 2.72 18.87
CA TRP A 144 -1.04 3.55 18.87
C TRP A 144 -0.85 4.83 19.68
N THR A 145 -0.28 4.72 20.89
CA THR A 145 0.02 5.87 21.75
C THR A 145 0.95 6.88 21.05
N ARG A 146 1.92 6.40 20.26
CA ARG A 146 2.83 7.27 19.49
C ARG A 146 2.11 7.98 18.35
N LEU A 147 1.21 7.29 17.65
CA LEU A 147 0.41 7.86 16.57
C LEU A 147 -0.54 8.96 17.07
N GLU A 148 -1.12 8.80 18.27
CA GLU A 148 -2.04 9.79 18.87
C GLU A 148 -1.34 11.02 19.47
N LYS A 149 -0.18 10.86 20.11
CA LYS A 149 0.52 11.95 20.83
C LYS A 149 0.94 13.15 19.96
N CYS A 150 0.99 13.00 18.64
CA CYS A 150 1.46 14.03 17.73
C CYS A 150 0.37 14.98 17.19
N GLU A 151 -0.87 14.91 17.67
CA GLU A 151 -1.95 15.86 17.27
C GLU A 151 -1.80 17.27 17.90
N GLY A 152 -0.67 17.59 18.53
CA GLY A 152 -0.43 18.86 19.22
C GLY A 152 -0.33 20.07 18.29
N ASN A 153 -1.36 20.93 18.31
CA ASN A 153 -1.39 22.36 18.00
C ASN A 153 -0.38 22.85 16.96
N THR A 154 -0.61 22.53 15.68
CA THR A 154 -0.09 23.40 14.61
C THR A 154 -0.91 24.69 14.63
N SER A 155 -0.40 25.70 15.34
CA SER A 155 -0.85 27.09 15.17
C SER A 155 -0.79 27.41 13.67
N ASP A 156 -1.91 27.89 13.11
CA ASP A 156 -2.14 28.16 11.69
C ASP A 156 -1.23 29.26 11.07
N GLU A 157 -0.23 29.77 11.80
CA GLU A 157 0.51 30.97 11.41
C GLU A 157 1.81 30.73 10.63
N VAL A 158 2.35 29.49 10.56
CA VAL A 158 3.61 29.22 9.85
C VAL A 158 3.43 28.21 8.71
N PRO A 159 3.82 28.55 7.46
CA PRO A 159 3.81 27.59 6.35
C PRO A 159 4.72 26.41 6.62
N LEU A 160 4.14 25.20 6.73
CA LEU A 160 4.92 23.96 6.85
C LEU A 160 5.85 23.78 5.64
N THR A 161 7.08 23.37 5.91
CA THR A 161 8.06 22.92 4.92
C THR A 161 7.58 21.62 4.23
N ASN A 162 8.15 21.29 3.06
CA ASN A 162 7.84 20.01 2.38
C ASN A 162 8.16 18.80 3.27
N ARG A 163 9.21 18.89 4.08
CA ARG A 163 9.61 17.83 5.02
C ARG A 163 8.53 17.60 6.07
N GLU A 164 8.08 18.65 6.77
CA GLU A 164 7.03 18.54 7.79
C GLU A 164 5.71 18.04 7.19
N ARG A 165 5.38 18.47 5.97
CA ARG A 165 4.22 17.95 5.24
C ARG A 165 4.37 16.45 4.93
N ALA A 166 5.54 16.00 4.50
CA ALA A 166 5.78 14.59 4.22
C ALA A 166 5.71 13.74 5.49
N GLU A 167 6.30 14.20 6.59
CA GLU A 167 6.19 13.55 7.90
C GLU A 167 4.74 13.45 8.36
N HIS A 168 3.97 14.52 8.18
CA HIS A 168 2.53 14.51 8.47
C HIS A 168 1.77 13.53 7.57
N ALA A 169 2.06 13.49 6.26
CA ALA A 169 1.45 12.52 5.36
C ALA A 169 1.77 11.08 5.74
N ILE A 170 3.03 10.79 6.12
CA ILE A 170 3.46 9.46 6.60
C ILE A 170 2.67 9.07 7.85
N ARG A 171 2.53 9.99 8.82
CA ARG A 171 1.78 9.74 10.06
C ARG A 171 0.30 9.45 9.81
N VAL A 172 -0.34 10.25 8.95
CA VAL A 172 -1.76 10.08 8.63
C VAL A 172 -1.99 8.76 7.87
N ALA A 173 -1.12 8.43 6.93
CA ALA A 173 -1.14 7.11 6.29
C ALA A 173 -0.92 5.98 7.30
N ALA A 174 0.00 6.15 8.24
CA ALA A 174 0.27 5.16 9.29
C ALA A 174 -0.96 4.90 10.16
N ARG A 175 -1.76 5.91 10.50
CA ARG A 175 -3.02 5.72 11.24
C ARG A 175 -4.02 4.88 10.47
N ILE A 176 -4.26 5.19 9.20
CA ILE A 176 -5.18 4.44 8.35
C ILE A 176 -4.70 2.98 8.24
N HIS A 177 -3.41 2.80 7.96
CA HIS A 177 -2.79 1.49 7.83
C HIS A 177 -2.85 0.69 9.15
N PHE A 178 -2.53 1.33 10.28
CA PHE A 178 -2.57 0.71 11.60
C PHE A 178 -3.96 0.20 11.94
N ARG A 179 -5.02 0.99 11.69
CA ARG A 179 -6.39 0.51 11.89
C ARG A 179 -6.69 -0.69 11.00
N ALA A 180 -6.23 -0.67 9.75
CA ALA A 180 -6.43 -1.79 8.84
C ALA A 180 -5.74 -3.07 9.34
N VAL A 181 -4.48 -3.00 9.79
CA VAL A 181 -3.75 -4.20 10.23
C VAL A 181 -4.18 -4.68 11.62
N THR A 182 -4.40 -3.76 12.57
CA THR A 182 -4.66 -4.10 13.97
C THR A 182 -6.13 -4.35 14.25
N LEU A 183 -7.02 -3.50 13.71
CA LEU A 183 -8.47 -3.64 13.91
C LEU A 183 -9.12 -4.49 12.82
N LYS A 184 -8.34 -4.97 11.84
CA LYS A 184 -8.79 -5.80 10.71
C LYS A 184 -9.94 -5.17 9.91
N ILE A 185 -10.01 -3.84 9.89
CA ILE A 185 -11.02 -3.09 9.13
C ILE A 185 -10.55 -2.79 7.70
N GLN A 186 -11.50 -2.56 6.80
CA GLN A 186 -11.17 -2.10 5.45
C GLN A 186 -10.61 -0.67 5.46
N HIS A 187 -9.78 -0.35 4.47
CA HIS A 187 -9.23 0.99 4.34
C HIS A 187 -10.32 2.03 4.07
N GLU A 188 -11.36 1.67 3.29
CA GLU A 188 -12.50 2.55 2.99
C GLU A 188 -13.58 2.64 4.10
N ASP A 189 -13.27 2.17 5.31
CA ASP A 189 -14.14 2.35 6.47
C ASP A 189 -14.28 3.85 6.83
N GLU A 190 -15.47 4.27 7.29
CA GLU A 190 -15.78 5.68 7.60
C GLU A 190 -14.86 6.24 8.70
N VAL A 191 -14.32 5.41 9.59
CA VAL A 191 -13.35 5.85 10.61
C VAL A 191 -12.10 6.50 10.00
N ASN A 192 -11.75 6.13 8.76
CA ASN A 192 -10.58 6.65 8.05
C ASN A 192 -10.88 7.92 7.24
N ARG A 193 -12.13 8.38 7.18
CA ARG A 193 -12.54 9.48 6.30
C ARG A 193 -11.82 10.80 6.58
N ASN A 194 -11.70 11.18 7.85
CA ASN A 194 -11.03 12.43 8.23
C ASN A 194 -9.54 12.38 7.89
N ASP A 195 -8.89 11.25 8.23
CA ASP A 195 -7.48 11.03 7.90
C ASP A 195 -7.26 11.03 6.37
N LEU A 196 -8.15 10.43 5.59
CA LEU A 196 -8.08 10.48 4.12
C LEU A 196 -8.13 11.92 3.59
N MET A 197 -9.07 12.74 4.07
CA MET A 197 -9.22 14.12 3.61
C MET A 197 -7.98 14.96 3.96
N THR A 198 -7.45 14.77 5.18
CA THR A 198 -6.20 15.37 5.63
C THR A 198 -5.03 14.93 4.74
N LEU A 199 -4.89 13.63 4.48
CA LEU A 199 -3.82 13.08 3.65
C LEU A 199 -3.85 13.67 2.24
N HIS A 200 -5.03 13.69 1.60
CA HIS A 200 -5.21 14.29 0.27
C HIS A 200 -4.86 15.79 0.27
N GLY A 201 -5.28 16.54 1.28
CA GLY A 201 -4.98 17.96 1.41
C GLY A 201 -3.49 18.26 1.58
N ILE A 202 -2.76 17.40 2.29
CA ILE A 202 -1.31 17.52 2.52
C ILE A 202 -0.54 17.17 1.24
N LEU A 203 -0.82 16.00 0.65
CA LEU A 203 -0.05 15.48 -0.49
C LEU A 203 -0.10 16.41 -1.70
N ARG A 204 -1.24 17.06 -1.95
CA ARG A 204 -1.39 18.06 -3.02
C ARG A 204 -0.50 19.29 -2.87
N LYS A 205 0.02 19.54 -1.67
CA LYS A 205 0.88 20.68 -1.35
C LYS A 205 2.36 20.30 -1.28
N ILE A 206 2.72 19.02 -1.42
CA ILE A 206 4.12 18.58 -1.38
C ILE A 206 4.70 18.62 -2.79
N ASP A 207 5.92 19.14 -2.92
CA ASP A 207 6.68 19.03 -4.17
C ASP A 207 7.06 17.57 -4.43
N LEU A 208 6.65 17.04 -5.58
CA LEU A 208 6.93 15.68 -6.02
C LEU A 208 8.43 15.34 -6.07
N ARG A 209 9.30 16.35 -6.19
CA ARG A 209 10.76 16.15 -6.11
C ARG A 209 11.21 15.58 -4.78
N PHE A 210 10.49 15.87 -3.69
CA PHE A 210 10.75 15.30 -2.36
C PHE A 210 10.62 13.77 -2.37
N TRP A 211 9.59 13.24 -3.03
CA TRP A 211 9.33 11.81 -3.06
C TRP A 211 10.29 11.01 -3.97
N LYS A 212 11.15 11.66 -4.75
CA LYS A 212 12.12 10.97 -5.61
C LYS A 212 13.09 10.11 -4.81
N VAL A 213 13.49 10.57 -3.61
CA VAL A 213 14.40 9.83 -2.73
C VAL A 213 13.69 8.77 -1.87
N ALA A 214 12.36 8.86 -1.72
CA ALA A 214 11.59 7.98 -0.85
C ALA A 214 10.37 7.37 -1.58
N HIS A 215 10.58 6.93 -2.82
CA HIS A 215 9.49 6.54 -3.72
C HIS A 215 8.66 5.35 -3.23
N TYR A 216 9.24 4.39 -2.50
CA TYR A 216 8.46 3.26 -1.93
C TYR A 216 7.71 3.60 -0.64
N VAL A 217 8.17 4.60 0.12
CA VAL A 217 7.37 5.21 1.20
C VAL A 217 6.20 5.95 0.57
N TYR A 218 6.46 6.73 -0.48
CA TYR A 218 5.43 7.43 -1.22
C TYR A 218 4.39 6.47 -1.81
N LEU A 219 4.84 5.36 -2.41
CA LEU A 219 3.97 4.32 -2.93
C LEU A 219 3.04 3.77 -1.84
N TRP A 220 3.56 3.44 -0.67
CA TRP A 220 2.74 2.96 0.45
C TRP A 220 1.72 4.01 0.93
N VAL A 221 2.13 5.27 1.05
CA VAL A 221 1.22 6.38 1.37
C VAL A 221 0.10 6.49 0.34
N LEU A 222 0.45 6.41 -0.95
CA LEU A 222 -0.51 6.47 -2.05
C LEU A 222 -1.44 5.27 -2.09
N LEU A 223 -0.96 4.06 -1.82
CA LEU A 223 -1.77 2.85 -1.78
C LEU A 223 -2.77 2.90 -0.63
N THR A 224 -2.32 3.33 0.55
CA THR A 224 -3.16 3.49 1.73
C THR A 224 -4.27 4.52 1.48
N GLY A 225 -3.92 5.69 0.97
CA GLY A 225 -4.90 6.73 0.61
C GLY A 225 -5.79 6.33 -0.57
N GLY A 226 -5.23 5.64 -1.56
CA GLY A 226 -5.96 5.12 -2.72
C GLY A 226 -7.04 4.12 -2.32
N ALA A 227 -6.70 3.16 -1.47
CA ALA A 227 -7.64 2.20 -0.91
C ALA A 227 -8.73 2.90 -0.08
N ALA A 228 -8.34 3.80 0.83
CA ALA A 228 -9.29 4.55 1.65
C ALA A 228 -10.23 5.44 0.81
N SER A 229 -9.75 5.93 -0.34
CA SER A 229 -10.53 6.77 -1.26
C SER A 229 -11.52 6.02 -2.14
N CYS A 230 -11.65 4.69 -2.04
CA CYS A 230 -12.47 3.87 -2.92
C CYS A 230 -13.91 4.40 -3.11
N LYS A 231 -14.55 4.88 -2.03
CA LYS A 231 -15.92 5.45 -2.03
C LYS A 231 -15.97 6.98 -2.25
N HIS A 232 -14.83 7.63 -2.46
CA HIS A 232 -14.69 9.08 -2.53
C HIS A 232 -14.26 9.54 -3.93
N SER A 233 -15.25 9.68 -4.83
CA SER A 233 -15.03 10.02 -6.25
C SER A 233 -14.28 11.34 -6.51
N ASN A 234 -14.32 12.27 -5.56
CA ASN A 234 -13.62 13.56 -5.63
C ASN A 234 -12.13 13.48 -5.24
N VAL A 235 -11.74 12.47 -4.46
CA VAL A 235 -10.38 12.31 -3.92
C VAL A 235 -9.61 11.21 -4.66
N ARG A 236 -10.30 10.10 -4.98
CA ARG A 236 -9.74 8.92 -5.63
C ARG A 236 -8.93 9.20 -6.90
N PRO A 237 -9.36 10.08 -7.82
CA PRO A 237 -8.61 10.36 -9.04
C PRO A 237 -7.17 10.81 -8.78
N TYR A 238 -6.95 11.57 -7.70
CA TYR A 238 -5.61 12.02 -7.31
C TYR A 238 -4.70 10.82 -7.03
N PHE A 239 -5.07 9.97 -6.08
CA PHE A 239 -4.26 8.80 -5.70
C PHE A 239 -4.01 7.86 -6.87
N VAL A 240 -5.03 7.56 -7.67
CA VAL A 240 -4.86 6.68 -8.85
C VAL A 240 -3.90 7.29 -9.86
N SER A 241 -4.03 8.59 -10.15
CA SER A 241 -3.12 9.27 -11.07
C SER A 241 -1.69 9.30 -10.55
N GLU A 242 -1.53 9.43 -9.23
CA GLU A 242 -0.23 9.49 -8.60
C GLU A 242 0.49 8.13 -8.65
N ILE A 243 -0.22 7.05 -8.31
CA ILE A 243 0.28 5.66 -8.42
C ILE A 243 0.62 5.35 -9.87
N MET A 244 -0.23 5.74 -10.81
CA MET A 244 0.02 5.54 -12.24
C MET A 244 1.32 6.17 -12.67
N ARG A 245 1.53 7.45 -12.36
CA ARG A 245 2.75 8.15 -12.72
C ARG A 245 3.98 7.53 -12.05
N LEU A 246 3.88 7.11 -10.79
CA LEU A 246 4.98 6.44 -10.10
C LEU A 246 5.30 5.07 -10.73
N GLY A 247 4.27 4.31 -11.10
CA GLY A 247 4.43 3.03 -11.79
C GLY A 247 5.05 3.18 -13.17
N LEU A 248 4.64 4.21 -13.93
CA LEU A 248 5.22 4.49 -15.26
C LEU A 248 6.66 5.02 -15.19
N SER A 249 7.05 5.71 -14.11
CA SER A 249 8.40 6.28 -13.98
C SER A 249 9.40 5.34 -13.31
N ILE A 250 9.02 4.73 -12.18
CA ILE A 250 9.88 3.86 -11.36
C ILE A 250 9.52 2.41 -11.58
N GLY A 251 8.23 2.08 -11.56
CA GLY A 251 7.76 0.70 -11.64
C GLY A 251 8.15 -0.02 -12.93
N LEU A 252 8.15 0.65 -14.09
CA LEU A 252 8.60 0.03 -15.34
C LEU A 252 10.13 -0.08 -15.44
N PHE A 253 10.88 0.70 -14.66
CA PHE A 253 12.34 0.64 -14.65
C PHE A 253 12.85 -0.44 -13.69
N ASP A 254 12.22 -0.57 -12.52
CA ASP A 254 12.51 -1.58 -11.50
C ASP A 254 11.22 -2.34 -11.13
N TRP A 255 10.75 -3.15 -12.08
CA TRP A 255 9.48 -3.87 -11.95
C TRP A 255 9.44 -4.84 -10.79
N GLN A 256 10.54 -5.56 -10.53
CA GLN A 256 10.56 -6.56 -9.47
C GLN A 256 10.40 -5.91 -8.09
N SER A 257 11.16 -4.84 -7.81
CA SER A 257 11.03 -4.13 -6.54
C SER A 257 9.73 -3.37 -6.39
N PHE A 258 9.15 -2.87 -7.50
CA PHE A 258 7.85 -2.20 -7.47
C PHE A 258 6.68 -3.17 -7.26
N ARG A 259 6.71 -4.32 -7.93
CA ARG A 259 5.65 -5.33 -7.86
C ARG A 259 5.50 -5.92 -6.46
N GLN A 260 6.60 -6.08 -5.72
CA GLN A 260 6.57 -6.70 -4.39
C GLN A 260 5.73 -5.93 -3.35
N PRO A 261 5.96 -4.63 -3.06
CA PRO A 261 5.12 -3.87 -2.13
C PRO A 261 3.68 -3.77 -2.62
N MET A 262 3.45 -3.62 -3.93
CA MET A 262 2.09 -3.68 -4.51
C MET A 262 1.41 -5.01 -4.19
N GLY A 263 2.11 -6.14 -4.37
CA GLY A 263 1.60 -7.48 -4.09
C GLY A 263 1.29 -7.68 -2.60
N ASN A 264 2.21 -7.26 -1.71
CA ASN A 264 2.01 -7.34 -0.27
C ASN A 264 0.80 -6.50 0.19
N PHE A 265 0.59 -5.31 -0.40
CA PHE A 265 -0.59 -4.49 -0.11
C PHE A 265 -1.89 -5.13 -0.61
N LEU A 266 -1.89 -5.72 -1.81
CA LEU A 266 -3.05 -6.44 -2.33
C LEU A 266 -3.39 -7.67 -1.49
N TRP A 267 -2.37 -8.36 -0.96
CA TRP A 267 -2.57 -9.43 0.01
C TRP A 267 -3.27 -8.92 1.27
N LEU A 268 -2.83 -7.80 1.85
CA LEU A 268 -3.48 -7.20 3.00
C LEU A 268 -4.97 -6.92 2.72
N GLN A 269 -5.30 -6.27 1.61
CA GLN A 269 -6.71 -6.02 1.27
C GLN A 269 -7.50 -7.31 1.07
N HIS A 270 -6.91 -8.33 0.45
CA HIS A 270 -7.56 -9.63 0.29
C HIS A 270 -7.83 -10.31 1.62
N PHE A 271 -6.85 -10.30 2.53
CA PHE A 271 -6.99 -10.80 3.89
C PHE A 271 -8.17 -10.11 4.61
N LEU A 272 -8.18 -8.77 4.63
CA LEU A 272 -9.22 -8.01 5.29
C LEU A 272 -10.62 -8.29 4.71
N ARG A 273 -10.74 -8.47 3.39
CA ARG A 273 -12.03 -8.77 2.74
C ARG A 273 -12.58 -10.12 3.19
N ARG A 274 -11.70 -11.11 3.42
CA ARG A 274 -12.08 -12.42 3.93
C ARG A 274 -12.55 -12.34 5.38
N GLU A 275 -11.83 -11.61 6.22
CA GLU A 275 -12.20 -11.38 7.63
C GLU A 275 -13.56 -10.66 7.76
N ALA A 276 -13.80 -9.65 6.93
CA ALA A 276 -15.11 -8.98 6.94
C ALA A 276 -16.26 -9.94 6.56
N CYS A 277 -16.00 -10.91 5.67
CA CYS A 277 -16.99 -11.91 5.27
C CYS A 277 -17.24 -12.97 6.34
N SER A 278 -16.24 -13.36 7.15
CA SER A 278 -16.43 -14.34 8.23
C SER A 278 -17.27 -13.75 9.36
N LEU A 279 -16.96 -12.52 9.80
CA LEU A 279 -17.70 -11.83 10.86
C LEU A 279 -19.19 -11.66 10.53
N HIS A 280 -19.52 -11.39 9.26
CA HIS A 280 -20.92 -11.25 8.85
C HIS A 280 -21.70 -12.57 8.91
N ARG A 281 -21.04 -13.71 8.69
CA ARG A 281 -21.69 -15.04 8.79
C ARG A 281 -22.01 -15.41 10.22
N GLU A 282 -21.08 -15.18 11.14
CA GLU A 282 -21.27 -15.47 12.57
C GLU A 282 -22.43 -14.66 13.19
N GLN A 283 -22.61 -13.40 12.78
CA GLN A 283 -23.72 -12.57 13.27
C GLN A 283 -25.10 -13.06 12.79
N VAL A 284 -25.17 -13.64 11.59
CA VAL A 284 -26.43 -14.17 11.04
C VAL A 284 -26.81 -15.48 11.74
N ASP A 285 -25.85 -16.33 12.06
CA ASP A 285 -26.09 -17.62 12.72
C ASP A 285 -26.49 -17.49 14.21
N VAL A 286 -26.08 -16.41 14.89
CA VAL A 286 -26.47 -16.14 16.29
C VAL A 286 -27.88 -15.51 16.40
N SER A 287 -28.42 -15.01 15.28
CA SER A 287 -29.69 -14.29 15.23
C SER A 287 -30.88 -15.11 14.72
N GLY A 288 -30.66 -16.38 14.35
CA GLY A 288 -31.67 -17.31 13.81
C GLY A 288 -31.98 -18.45 14.77
#